data_AF-A0A849D5F3-F1
#
_entry.id   AF-A0A849D5F3-F1
#
_cell.length_a   1.000
_cell.length_b   1.000
_cell.length_c   1.000
_cell.angle_alpha   90.00
_cell.angle_beta   90.00
_cell.angle_gamma   90.00
#
_symmetry.space_group_name_H-M   'P 1'
#
loop_
_entity.id
_entity.type
_entity.pdbx_description
1 polymer ?
#
loop_
_entity_poly.entity_id
_entity_poly.type
_entity_poly.pdbx_seq_one_letter_code
_entity_poly.pdbx_strand_id
1 'polypeptide(L)'
;MKRIESTHYLAHSAINLGDIPSLQTFDQSDKKLKKQLEKIREDLGEFQNILWAHRKYSVLICLQGMDTSGKDSLIREVFKDCNVNGVEVHSFKVPTDLERAHDYIWRHYIDLPPKGKFGVFNRTHYENVLVTRVHPEYILSENIPGVEEVSQINQAFWDSRFEQINNFERHLAQNGTLI
;
A
#
# COMPACT_ATOMS: atom_id res chain seq x y z
N MET A 1 9.29 1.28 -24.29
CA MET A 1 9.18 0.40 -23.10
C MET A 1 8.26 -0.75 -23.47
N LYS A 2 8.52 -2.01 -23.08
CA LYS A 2 7.44 -3.02 -23.13
C LYS A 2 6.35 -2.48 -22.21
N ARG A 3 5.12 -2.30 -22.71
CA ARG A 3 4.01 -1.83 -21.90
C ARG A 3 3.75 -2.91 -20.84
N ILE A 4 3.91 -2.55 -19.58
CA ILE A 4 3.58 -3.43 -18.47
C ILE A 4 2.06 -3.33 -18.33
N GLU A 5 1.36 -4.42 -18.62
CA GLU A 5 -0.08 -4.51 -18.38
C GLU A 5 -0.30 -4.83 -16.91
N SER A 6 -0.88 -3.89 -16.16
CA SER A 6 -1.11 -4.04 -14.71
C SER A 6 -2.04 -5.22 -14.40
N THR A 7 -2.89 -5.60 -15.35
CA THR A 7 -3.79 -6.76 -15.26
C THR A 7 -3.04 -8.08 -15.03
N HIS A 8 -1.79 -8.19 -15.45
CA HIS A 8 -0.97 -9.39 -15.19
C HIS A 8 -0.62 -9.58 -13.71
N TYR A 9 -0.73 -8.53 -12.89
CA TYR A 9 -0.40 -8.56 -11.46
C TYR A 9 -1.65 -8.56 -10.57
N LEU A 10 -2.84 -8.65 -11.18
CA LEU A 10 -4.10 -8.72 -10.45
C LEU A 10 -4.41 -10.15 -10.00
N ALA A 11 -4.80 -10.28 -8.74
CA ALA A 11 -5.30 -11.53 -8.18
C ALA A 11 -6.79 -11.72 -8.52
N HIS A 12 -7.07 -12.40 -9.63
CA HIS A 12 -8.45 -12.72 -10.05
C HIS A 12 -8.97 -14.06 -9.49
N SER A 13 -8.07 -14.90 -8.99
CA SER A 13 -8.39 -16.22 -8.44
C SER A 13 -7.40 -16.55 -7.33
N ALA A 14 -7.54 -17.74 -6.73
CA ALA A 14 -6.49 -18.28 -5.86
C ALA A 14 -5.14 -18.24 -6.60
N ILE A 15 -4.12 -17.72 -5.93
CA ILE A 15 -2.75 -17.63 -6.42
C ILE A 15 -1.87 -18.52 -5.55
N ASN A 16 -1.00 -19.29 -6.19
CA ASN A 16 0.15 -19.87 -5.53
C ASN A 16 1.38 -18.97 -5.75
N LEU A 17 1.82 -18.28 -4.70
CA LEU A 17 2.96 -17.38 -4.78
C LEU A 17 4.27 -18.12 -5.13
N GLY A 18 4.37 -19.42 -4.84
CA GLY A 18 5.55 -20.23 -5.17
C GLY A 18 5.79 -20.39 -6.68
N ASP A 19 4.74 -20.21 -7.48
CA ASP A 19 4.81 -20.31 -8.95
C ASP A 19 5.17 -18.98 -9.61
N ILE A 20 5.24 -17.89 -8.84
CA ILE A 20 5.51 -16.54 -9.35
C ILE A 20 7.00 -16.21 -9.17
N PRO A 21 7.73 -15.92 -10.27
CA PRO A 21 9.13 -15.51 -10.17
C PRO A 21 9.29 -14.23 -9.34
N SER A 22 10.20 -14.27 -8.35
CA SER A 22 10.53 -13.10 -7.51
C SER A 22 11.42 -12.08 -8.23
N LEU A 23 12.01 -12.44 -9.38
CA LEU A 23 12.81 -11.58 -10.23
C LEU A 23 12.22 -11.57 -11.65
N GLN A 24 11.94 -10.37 -12.15
CA GLN A 24 11.54 -10.15 -13.54
C GLN A 24 12.54 -9.21 -14.22
N THR A 25 13.15 -9.68 -15.31
CA THR A 25 14.12 -8.90 -16.11
C THR A 25 13.50 -8.32 -17.38
N PHE A 26 12.25 -8.69 -17.69
CA PHE A 26 11.51 -8.28 -18.90
C PHE A 26 12.26 -8.55 -20.23
N ASP A 27 13.16 -9.54 -20.24
CA ASP A 27 14.08 -9.85 -21.33
C ASP A 27 15.01 -8.69 -21.70
N GLN A 28 15.44 -7.91 -20.71
CA GLN A 28 16.31 -6.75 -20.89
C GLN A 28 17.56 -6.82 -20.00
N SER A 29 18.63 -6.17 -20.46
CA SER A 29 19.83 -6.00 -19.65
C SER A 29 19.60 -4.97 -18.55
N ASP A 30 20.31 -5.13 -17.43
CA ASP A 30 20.28 -4.20 -16.29
C ASP A 30 20.55 -2.74 -16.72
N LYS A 31 21.52 -2.52 -17.61
CA LYS A 31 21.82 -1.19 -18.19
C LYS A 31 20.61 -0.58 -18.90
N LYS A 32 19.83 -1.38 -19.64
CA LYS A 32 18.65 -0.91 -20.37
C LYS A 32 17.49 -0.62 -19.41
N LEU A 33 17.30 -1.45 -18.39
CA LEU A 33 16.28 -1.23 -17.35
C LEU A 33 16.55 0.04 -16.55
N LYS A 34 17.80 0.26 -16.10
CA LYS A 34 18.19 1.49 -15.39
C LYS A 34 17.92 2.77 -16.18
N LYS A 35 18.24 2.77 -17.48
CA LYS A 35 17.94 3.90 -18.37
C LYS A 35 16.44 4.13 -18.56
N GLN A 36 15.63 3.07 -18.56
CA GLN A 36 14.17 3.20 -18.62
C GLN A 36 13.60 3.75 -17.32
N LEU A 37 14.12 3.28 -16.18
CA LEU A 37 13.73 3.76 -14.87
C LEU A 37 14.02 5.27 -14.73
N GLU A 38 15.19 5.74 -15.17
CA GLU A 38 15.51 7.17 -15.23
C GLU A 38 14.40 7.98 -15.92
N LYS A 39 13.98 7.53 -17.12
CA LYS A 39 12.92 8.23 -17.86
C LYS A 39 11.57 8.19 -17.14
N ILE A 40 11.20 7.05 -16.56
CA ILE A 40 9.95 6.91 -15.80
C ILE A 40 9.93 7.87 -14.60
N ARG A 41 11.06 8.08 -13.92
CA ARG A 41 11.11 8.98 -12.76
C ARG A 41 10.94 10.44 -13.15
N GLU A 42 11.53 10.85 -14.28
CA GLU A 42 11.30 12.19 -14.84
C GLU A 42 9.80 12.39 -15.13
N ASP A 43 9.19 11.42 -15.81
CA ASP A 43 7.76 11.47 -16.17
C ASP A 43 6.87 11.46 -14.91
N LEU A 44 7.26 10.71 -13.87
CA LEU A 44 6.58 10.67 -12.58
C LEU A 44 6.67 12.01 -11.83
N GLY A 45 7.83 12.68 -11.88
CA GLY A 45 8.03 14.01 -11.33
C GLY A 45 7.19 15.07 -12.05
N GLU A 46 7.12 15.01 -13.38
CA GLU A 46 6.24 15.87 -14.17
C GLU A 46 4.76 15.61 -13.84
N PHE A 47 4.35 14.35 -13.74
CA PHE A 47 3.00 13.98 -13.34
C PHE A 47 2.65 14.50 -11.94
N GLN A 48 3.58 14.42 -10.99
CA GLN A 48 3.41 14.99 -9.65
C GLN A 48 3.17 16.50 -9.72
N ASN A 49 3.92 17.25 -10.54
CA ASN A 49 3.70 18.68 -10.72
C ASN A 49 2.31 19.00 -11.28
N ILE A 50 1.83 18.20 -12.24
CA ILE A 50 0.47 18.32 -12.78
C ILE A 50 -0.57 18.05 -11.69
N LEU A 51 -0.39 16.98 -10.91
CA LEU A 51 -1.27 16.63 -9.80
C LEU A 51 -1.38 17.79 -8.80
N TRP A 52 -0.22 18.35 -8.42
CA TRP A 52 -0.11 19.48 -7.50
C TRP A 52 -0.81 20.74 -8.01
N ALA A 53 -0.67 21.04 -9.30
CA ALA A 53 -1.34 22.18 -9.92
C ALA A 53 -2.87 21.99 -9.99
N HIS A 54 -3.32 20.76 -10.29
CA HIS A 54 -4.73 20.47 -10.49
C HIS A 54 -5.52 20.42 -9.16
N ARG A 55 -4.92 19.97 -8.06
CA ARG A 55 -5.52 19.91 -6.70
C ARG A 55 -6.90 19.23 -6.59
N LYS A 56 -7.24 18.33 -7.53
CA LYS A 56 -8.47 17.53 -7.45
C LYS A 56 -8.23 16.08 -7.06
N TYR A 57 -7.04 15.57 -7.33
CA TYR A 57 -6.69 14.17 -7.09
C TYR A 57 -5.54 14.06 -6.10
N SER A 58 -5.50 12.97 -5.37
CA SER A 58 -4.33 12.50 -4.61
C SER A 58 -3.98 11.10 -5.11
N VAL A 59 -2.75 10.65 -4.88
CA VAL A 59 -2.34 9.27 -5.16
C VAL A 59 -1.89 8.65 -3.85
N LEU A 60 -2.43 7.50 -3.49
CA LEU A 60 -2.00 6.68 -2.37
C LEU A 60 -1.29 5.45 -2.93
N ILE A 61 -0.08 5.17 -2.45
CA ILE A 61 0.74 4.05 -2.91
C ILE A 61 0.98 3.13 -1.72
N CYS A 62 0.35 1.96 -1.76
CA CYS A 62 0.38 0.97 -0.70
C CYS A 62 1.50 -0.05 -0.94
N LEU A 63 2.57 -0.02 -0.15
CA LEU A 63 3.68 -0.95 -0.26
C LEU A 63 3.65 -2.00 0.86
N GLN A 64 3.51 -3.25 0.46
CA GLN A 64 3.54 -4.43 1.33
C GLN A 64 4.63 -5.40 0.89
N GLY A 65 5.19 -6.12 1.86
CA GLY A 65 6.22 -7.12 1.60
C GLY A 65 6.95 -7.54 2.87
N MET A 66 7.59 -8.71 2.81
CA MET A 66 8.35 -9.28 3.93
C MET A 66 9.47 -8.35 4.41
N ASP A 67 9.98 -8.60 5.61
CA ASP A 67 11.20 -7.93 6.08
C ASP A 67 12.34 -8.15 5.08
N THR A 68 13.17 -7.14 4.88
CA THR A 68 14.28 -7.12 3.90
C THR A 68 13.88 -7.21 2.41
N SER A 69 12.59 -7.11 2.07
CA SER A 69 12.10 -7.07 0.67
C SER A 69 12.52 -5.84 -0.15
N GLY A 70 13.17 -4.84 0.45
CA GLY A 70 13.68 -3.67 -0.26
C GLY A 70 12.68 -2.52 -0.45
N LYS A 71 11.55 -2.50 0.28
CA LYS A 71 10.55 -1.41 0.22
C LYS A 71 11.17 -0.03 0.39
N ASP A 72 12.02 0.16 1.41
CA ASP A 72 12.64 1.46 1.67
C ASP A 72 13.53 1.92 0.52
N SER A 73 14.32 1.00 -0.05
CA SER A 73 15.17 1.28 -1.21
C SER A 73 14.34 1.57 -2.45
N LEU A 74 13.21 0.88 -2.65
CA LEU A 74 12.28 1.13 -3.74
C LEU A 74 11.70 2.55 -3.67
N ILE A 75 11.20 2.96 -2.49
CA ILE A 75 10.66 4.32 -2.28
C ILE A 75 11.73 5.36 -2.62
N ARG A 76 12.93 5.20 -2.07
CA ARG A 76 14.05 6.13 -2.34
C ARG A 76 14.37 6.20 -3.82
N GLU A 77 14.46 5.05 -4.50
CA GLU A 77 14.88 5.01 -5.90
C GLU A 77 13.81 5.56 -6.85
N VAL A 78 12.52 5.31 -6.59
CA VAL A 78 11.41 5.77 -7.44
C VAL A 78 11.15 7.27 -7.29
N PHE A 79 11.17 7.79 -6.06
CA PHE A 79 10.76 9.19 -5.80
C PHE A 79 11.91 10.19 -5.73
N LYS A 80 13.17 9.79 -5.94
CA LYS A 80 14.32 10.72 -5.80
C LYS A 80 14.30 11.92 -6.75
N ASP A 81 13.63 11.82 -7.90
CA ASP A 81 13.51 12.91 -8.88
C ASP A 81 12.16 13.67 -8.75
N CYS A 82 11.33 13.33 -7.75
CA CYS A 82 10.09 14.05 -7.44
C CYS A 82 10.36 15.26 -6.54
N ASN A 83 9.48 16.26 -6.58
CA ASN A 83 9.52 17.36 -5.63
C ASN A 83 9.25 16.84 -4.21
N VAL A 84 10.13 17.16 -3.26
CA VAL A 84 10.02 16.74 -1.85
C VAL A 84 8.71 17.19 -1.19
N ASN A 85 8.11 18.30 -1.63
CA ASN A 85 6.82 18.77 -1.11
C ASN A 85 5.62 18.00 -1.69
N GLY A 86 5.86 17.23 -2.75
CA GLY A 86 4.86 16.49 -3.50
C GLY A 86 4.66 15.05 -3.06
N VAL A 87 5.55 14.52 -2.22
CA VAL A 87 5.55 13.12 -1.77
C VAL A 87 5.61 13.07 -0.25
N GLU A 88 4.65 12.38 0.36
CA GLU A 88 4.59 12.11 1.79
C GLU A 88 4.74 10.61 2.03
N VAL A 89 5.68 10.21 2.90
CA VAL A 89 5.96 8.79 3.15
C VAL A 89 5.66 8.48 4.61
N HIS A 90 4.76 7.53 4.84
CA HIS A 90 4.34 7.09 6.18
C HIS A 90 4.72 5.63 6.36
N SER A 91 5.54 5.35 7.39
CA SER A 91 5.95 3.99 7.73
C SER A 91 5.21 3.52 8.96
N PHE A 92 4.27 2.60 8.80
CA PHE A 92 3.47 2.08 9.90
C PHE A 92 4.25 1.01 10.65
N LYS A 93 4.24 1.08 11.98
CA LYS A 93 4.83 0.07 12.87
C LYS A 93 3.74 -0.59 13.70
N VAL A 94 4.14 -1.39 14.70
CA VAL A 94 3.22 -1.88 15.74
C VAL A 94 2.38 -0.70 16.26
N PRO A 95 1.04 -0.83 16.33
CA PRO A 95 0.18 0.22 16.84
C PRO A 95 0.58 0.68 18.24
N THR A 96 0.43 1.96 18.52
CA THR A 96 0.50 2.56 19.86
C THR A 96 -0.79 2.30 20.64
N ASP A 97 -0.80 2.63 21.93
CA ASP A 97 -2.01 2.49 22.76
C ASP A 97 -3.13 3.42 22.30
N LEU A 98 -2.80 4.62 21.81
CA LEU A 98 -3.78 5.54 21.21
C LEU A 98 -4.37 4.93 19.93
N GLU A 99 -3.53 4.40 19.06
CA GLU A 99 -4.01 3.77 17.81
C GLU A 99 -4.86 2.52 18.10
N ARG A 100 -4.55 1.73 19.14
CA ARG A 100 -5.36 0.60 19.61
C ARG A 100 -6.69 1.00 20.24
N ALA A 101 -6.81 2.24 20.73
CA ALA A 101 -8.07 2.76 21.27
C ALA A 101 -9.07 3.17 20.16
N HIS A 102 -8.64 3.15 18.89
CA HIS A 102 -9.47 3.39 17.71
C HIS A 102 -9.61 2.11 16.87
N ASP A 103 -10.48 2.16 15.87
CA ASP A 103 -10.49 1.11 14.85
C ASP A 103 -9.17 1.10 14.05
N TYR A 104 -8.84 -0.06 13.48
CA TYR A 104 -7.55 -0.27 12.82
C TYR A 104 -7.32 0.59 11.56
N ILE A 105 -8.36 1.18 10.95
CA ILE A 105 -8.25 2.02 9.76
C ILE A 105 -7.94 3.47 10.16
N TRP A 106 -8.36 3.91 11.35
CA TRP A 106 -8.25 5.29 11.82
C TRP A 106 -6.85 5.90 11.61
N ARG A 107 -5.79 5.21 12.02
CA ARG A 107 -4.41 5.70 11.89
C ARG A 107 -3.99 5.91 10.43
N HIS A 108 -4.46 5.04 9.53
CA HIS A 108 -4.21 5.14 8.09
C HIS A 108 -5.03 6.25 7.46
N TYR A 109 -6.23 6.48 7.97
CA TYR A 109 -7.10 7.56 7.52
C TYR A 109 -6.49 8.94 7.79
N ILE A 110 -5.89 9.12 8.96
CA ILE A 110 -5.24 10.39 9.35
C ILE A 110 -4.08 10.76 8.43
N ASP A 111 -3.31 9.75 8.01
CA ASP A 111 -2.13 9.92 7.18
C ASP A 111 -2.43 9.92 5.67
N LEU A 112 -3.71 9.99 5.27
CA LEU A 112 -4.06 10.02 3.85
C LEU A 112 -3.51 11.27 3.15
N PRO A 113 -3.02 11.13 1.90
CA PRO A 113 -2.43 12.24 1.18
C PRO A 113 -3.48 13.30 0.82
N PRO A 114 -3.17 14.60 1.03
CA PRO A 114 -4.02 15.67 0.55
C PRO A 114 -4.02 15.73 -0.98
N LYS A 115 -5.03 16.39 -1.57
CA LYS A 115 -5.08 16.61 -3.02
C LYS A 115 -3.83 17.35 -3.50
N GLY A 116 -3.27 16.86 -4.60
CA GLY A 116 -2.03 17.36 -5.18
C GLY A 116 -0.78 16.56 -4.81
N LYS A 117 -0.89 15.58 -3.90
CA LYS A 117 0.27 14.82 -3.40
C LYS A 117 0.19 13.33 -3.70
N PHE A 118 1.37 12.72 -3.71
CA PHE A 118 1.54 11.29 -3.54
C PHE A 118 1.74 10.99 -2.05
N GLY A 119 0.95 10.07 -1.50
CA GLY A 119 1.15 9.46 -0.20
C GLY A 119 1.67 8.05 -0.40
N VAL A 120 2.74 7.68 0.27
CA VAL A 120 3.35 6.34 0.18
C VAL A 120 3.27 5.70 1.55
N PHE A 121 2.46 4.65 1.67
CA PHE A 121 2.36 3.86 2.88
C PHE A 121 3.33 2.67 2.80
N ASN A 122 4.36 2.70 3.65
CA ASN A 122 5.31 1.61 3.84
C ASN A 122 4.83 0.75 5.01
N ARG A 123 4.30 -0.44 4.68
CA ARG A 123 3.25 -1.11 5.46
C ARG A 123 1.97 -0.28 5.48
N THR A 124 0.84 -0.93 5.61
CA THR A 124 -0.47 -0.31 5.35
C THR A 124 -1.56 -0.94 6.23
N HIS A 125 -2.81 -0.59 6.01
CA HIS A 125 -3.97 -1.24 6.62
C HIS A 125 -4.05 -2.74 6.36
N TYR A 126 -3.37 -3.24 5.30
CA TYR A 126 -3.25 -4.68 5.01
C TYR A 126 -2.49 -5.47 6.07
N GLU A 127 -1.67 -4.84 6.93
CA GLU A 127 -1.06 -5.54 8.08
C GLU A 127 -2.13 -6.23 8.96
N ASN A 128 -3.31 -5.63 9.04
CA ASN A 128 -4.44 -6.13 9.83
C ASN A 128 -5.18 -7.31 9.19
N VAL A 129 -4.71 -7.82 8.05
CA VAL A 129 -5.13 -9.09 7.45
C VAL A 129 -3.93 -9.97 7.05
N LEU A 130 -2.73 -9.57 7.44
CA LEU A 130 -1.47 -10.27 7.19
C LEU A 130 -0.86 -10.77 8.51
N VAL A 131 -0.19 -9.89 9.27
CA VAL A 131 0.48 -10.29 10.51
C VAL A 131 -0.53 -10.74 11.57
N THR A 132 -1.67 -10.05 11.68
CA THR A 132 -2.75 -10.43 12.60
C THR A 132 -3.43 -11.73 12.20
N ARG A 133 -3.31 -12.15 10.94
CA ARG A 133 -3.86 -13.44 10.48
C ARG A 133 -2.93 -14.60 10.82
N VAL A 134 -1.63 -14.36 10.84
CA VAL A 134 -0.62 -15.33 11.33
C VAL A 134 -0.63 -15.40 12.85
N HIS A 135 -0.82 -14.25 13.52
CA HIS A 135 -0.84 -14.08 14.98
C HIS A 135 -2.18 -13.49 15.44
N PRO A 136 -3.27 -14.27 15.42
CA PRO A 136 -4.61 -13.79 15.77
C PRO A 136 -4.73 -13.31 17.22
N GLU A 137 -3.84 -13.73 18.11
CA GLU A 137 -3.75 -13.22 19.48
C GLU A 137 -3.55 -11.70 19.56
N TYR A 138 -2.99 -11.07 18.52
CA TYR A 138 -2.81 -9.62 18.49
C TYR A 138 -4.14 -8.85 18.42
N ILE A 139 -5.17 -9.44 17.79
CA ILE A 139 -6.50 -8.83 17.67
C ILE A 139 -7.16 -8.65 19.03
N LEU A 140 -6.85 -9.51 20.01
CA LEU A 140 -7.41 -9.40 21.36
C LEU A 140 -7.02 -8.08 22.05
N SER A 141 -5.92 -7.45 21.60
CA SER A 141 -5.50 -6.13 22.10
C SER A 141 -6.23 -4.95 21.44
N GLU A 142 -7.06 -5.19 20.43
CA GLU A 142 -7.85 -4.16 19.72
C GLU A 142 -9.22 -3.89 20.40
N ASN A 143 -9.57 -4.61 21.47
CA ASN A 143 -10.81 -4.42 22.23
C ASN A 143 -12.09 -4.41 21.38
N ILE A 144 -12.16 -5.30 20.39
CA ILE A 144 -13.30 -5.39 19.47
C ILE A 144 -14.50 -6.03 20.19
N PRO A 145 -15.69 -5.40 20.17
CA PRO A 145 -16.89 -5.99 20.76
C PRO A 145 -17.19 -7.38 20.18
N GLY A 146 -17.32 -8.38 21.06
CA GLY A 146 -17.62 -9.76 20.67
C GLY A 146 -16.41 -10.60 20.24
N VAL A 147 -15.18 -10.08 20.36
CA VAL A 147 -13.94 -10.84 20.14
C VAL A 147 -13.12 -10.84 21.44
N GLU A 148 -13.33 -11.86 22.25
CA GLU A 148 -12.68 -12.08 23.54
C GLU A 148 -11.63 -13.20 23.48
N GLU A 149 -11.76 -14.11 22.51
CA GLU A 149 -10.91 -15.28 22.35
C GLU A 149 -10.50 -15.50 20.87
N VAL A 150 -9.32 -16.09 20.66
CA VAL A 150 -8.83 -16.44 19.31
C VAL A 150 -9.79 -17.38 18.57
N SER A 151 -10.53 -18.22 19.29
CA SER A 151 -11.52 -19.15 18.74
C SER A 151 -12.65 -18.44 17.97
N GLN A 152 -12.92 -17.16 18.26
CA GLN A 152 -13.93 -16.34 17.60
C GLN A 152 -13.43 -15.69 16.30
N ILE A 153 -12.12 -15.70 16.04
CA ILE A 153 -11.49 -15.11 14.86
C ILE A 153 -11.46 -16.16 13.73
N ASN A 154 -12.63 -16.39 13.14
CA ASN A 154 -12.82 -17.36 12.07
C ASN A 154 -12.78 -16.71 10.66
N GLN A 155 -13.08 -17.50 9.62
CA GLN A 155 -13.06 -16.99 8.24
C GLN A 155 -14.04 -15.82 8.02
N ALA A 156 -15.21 -15.82 8.67
CA ALA A 156 -16.18 -14.73 8.54
C ALA A 156 -15.65 -13.40 9.13
N PHE A 157 -14.83 -13.45 10.19
CA PHE A 157 -14.14 -12.27 10.70
C PHE A 157 -13.19 -11.67 9.63
N TRP A 158 -12.42 -12.53 8.95
CA TRP A 158 -11.51 -12.08 7.88
C TRP A 158 -12.25 -11.56 6.66
N ASP A 159 -13.35 -12.21 6.28
CA ASP A 159 -14.21 -11.75 5.18
C ASP A 159 -14.78 -10.36 5.47
N SER A 160 -15.21 -10.11 6.72
CA SER A 160 -15.61 -8.78 7.16
C SER A 160 -14.48 -7.75 7.10
N ARG A 161 -13.24 -8.11 7.47
CA ARG A 161 -12.07 -7.21 7.35
C ARG A 161 -11.76 -6.88 5.88
N PHE A 162 -11.88 -7.84 4.96
CA PHE A 162 -11.73 -7.58 3.53
C PHE A 162 -12.79 -6.63 3.01
N GLU A 163 -14.05 -6.82 3.42
CA GLU A 163 -15.13 -5.91 3.04
C GLU A 163 -14.90 -4.49 3.58
N GLN A 164 -14.46 -4.35 4.84
CA GLN A 164 -14.12 -3.06 5.44
C GLN A 164 -13.00 -2.35 4.67
N ILE A 165 -11.92 -3.05 4.31
CA ILE A 165 -10.82 -2.49 3.50
C ILE A 165 -11.33 -2.07 2.12
N ASN A 166 -12.10 -2.93 1.45
CA ASN A 166 -12.66 -2.62 0.13
C ASN A 166 -13.59 -1.39 0.19
N ASN A 167 -14.39 -1.26 1.24
CA ASN A 167 -15.28 -0.12 1.44
C ASN A 167 -14.49 1.17 1.71
N PHE A 168 -13.43 1.10 2.52
CA PHE A 168 -12.52 2.20 2.77
C PHE A 168 -11.86 2.68 1.47
N GLU A 169 -11.23 1.79 0.71
CA GLU A 169 -10.56 2.14 -0.54
C GLU A 169 -11.54 2.63 -1.60
N ARG A 170 -12.74 2.03 -1.71
CA ARG A 170 -13.80 2.49 -2.61
C ARG A 170 -14.25 3.91 -2.27
N HIS A 171 -14.45 4.21 -0.98
CA HIS A 171 -14.80 5.55 -0.52
C HIS A 171 -13.72 6.57 -0.94
N LEU A 172 -12.44 6.25 -0.73
CA LEU A 172 -11.34 7.12 -1.12
C LEU A 172 -11.28 7.33 -2.64
N ALA A 173 -11.43 6.25 -3.43
CA ALA A 173 -11.43 6.30 -4.88
C ALA A 173 -12.55 7.20 -5.44
N GLN A 174 -13.76 7.07 -4.89
CA GLN A 174 -14.91 7.92 -5.26
C GLN A 174 -14.68 9.40 -4.93
N ASN A 175 -13.82 9.69 -3.96
CA ASN A 175 -13.47 11.05 -3.57
C ASN A 175 -12.15 11.53 -4.19
N GLY A 176 -11.66 10.85 -5.24
CA GLY A 176 -10.54 11.30 -6.06
C GLY A 176 -9.16 10.93 -5.52
N THR A 177 -9.05 9.90 -4.68
CA THR A 177 -7.74 9.30 -4.34
C THR A 177 -7.49 8.12 -5.28
N LEU A 178 -6.42 8.17 -6.06
CA LEU A 178 -5.96 7.04 -6.86
C LEU A 178 -5.17 6.10 -5.94
N ILE A 179 -5.57 4.85 -5.80
CA ILE A 179 -4.95 3.86 -4.91
C ILE A 179 -4.30 2.77 -5.74
#